data_AF-A0A6I6ABL9-F1
#
_entry.id   AF-A0A6I6ABL9-F1
#
_cell.length_a   1.000
_cell.length_b   1.000
_cell.length_c   1.000
_cell.angle_alpha   90.00
_cell.angle_beta   90.00
_cell.angle_gamma   90.00
#
_symmetry.space_group_name_H-M   'P 1'
#
loop_
_entity.id
_entity.type
_entity.pdbx_description
1 polymer ?
#
loop_
_entity_poly.entity_id
_entity_poly.type
_entity_poly.pdbx_seq_one_letter_code
_entity_poly.pdbx_strand_id
1 'polypeptide(L)'
;MRGPEAMKILSLDPYEFESSSSEEFLVIAIANAKQFPDWGAFFQATIESGAFEPRESPFPAQPIAFQDFEYADAVRIYLQRYAGVVPEGTASAIPLACEWYEQEILIEERGTFIRYAWETTA
;
A
#
# COMPACT_ATOMS: atom_id res chain seq x y z
N MET A 1 -21.50 -9.64 -18.12
CA MET A 1 -20.53 -10.21 -17.16
C MET A 1 -19.36 -9.24 -17.09
N ARG A 2 -19.16 -8.54 -15.98
CA ARG A 2 -17.93 -7.75 -15.79
C ARG A 2 -16.80 -8.77 -15.57
N GLY A 3 -15.69 -8.62 -16.31
CA GLY A 3 -14.51 -9.48 -16.11
C GLY A 3 -13.95 -9.32 -14.69
N PRO A 4 -12.98 -10.14 -14.27
CA PRO A 4 -12.29 -9.91 -13.00
C PRO A 4 -11.75 -8.48 -13.01
N GLU A 5 -12.17 -7.66 -12.04
CA GLU A 5 -11.64 -6.30 -11.89
C GLU A 5 -10.14 -6.42 -11.64
N ALA A 6 -9.31 -5.90 -12.54
CA ALA A 6 -7.86 -5.95 -12.40
C ALA A 6 -7.38 -5.17 -11.17
N MET A 7 -6.18 -5.49 -10.67
CA MET A 7 -5.51 -4.70 -9.63
C MET A 7 -5.49 -3.23 -10.03
N LYS A 8 -5.97 -2.36 -9.13
CA LYS A 8 -6.00 -0.91 -9.32
C LYS A 8 -4.76 -0.29 -8.70
N ILE A 9 -4.06 0.56 -9.43
CA ILE A 9 -2.92 1.34 -8.95
C ILE A 9 -3.27 2.82 -9.04
N LEU A 10 -2.99 3.55 -7.97
CA LEU A 10 -3.08 5.00 -7.86
C LEU A 10 -1.66 5.54 -7.63
N SER A 11 -1.26 6.52 -8.42
CA SER A 11 -0.02 7.28 -8.22
C SER A 11 -0.43 8.75 -8.03
N LEU A 12 -0.15 9.29 -6.84
CA LEU A 12 -0.63 10.59 -6.38
C LEU A 12 0.57 11.52 -6.24
N ASP A 13 0.50 12.63 -6.95
CA ASP A 13 1.59 13.59 -7.07
C ASP A 13 1.79 14.40 -5.77
N PRO A 14 3.04 14.73 -5.38
CA PRO A 14 3.38 15.59 -4.24
C PRO A 14 2.56 16.88 -4.16
N TYR A 15 2.14 17.48 -5.28
CA TYR A 15 1.34 18.72 -5.28
C TYR A 15 -0.10 18.54 -4.74
N GLU A 16 -0.59 17.32 -4.59
CA GLU A 16 -1.85 17.03 -3.89
C GLU A 16 -1.70 17.02 -2.36
N PHE A 17 -0.44 17.09 -1.88
CA PHE A 17 -0.05 17.12 -0.49
C PHE A 17 0.52 18.50 -0.17
N GLU A 18 0.23 19.08 1.00
CA GLU A 18 0.84 20.34 1.43
C GLU A 18 2.31 20.12 1.88
N SER A 19 3.09 19.33 1.14
CA SER A 19 4.47 18.95 1.43
C SER A 19 5.46 19.65 0.50
N SER A 20 6.60 20.05 1.04
CA SER A 20 7.58 20.96 0.45
C SER A 20 8.74 20.28 -0.31
N SER A 21 8.71 18.96 -0.53
CA SER A 21 9.66 18.22 -1.37
C SER A 21 8.98 17.78 -2.67
N SER A 22 9.52 18.21 -3.81
CA SER A 22 8.93 18.00 -5.15
C SER A 22 9.17 16.60 -5.76
N GLU A 23 9.74 15.67 -4.99
CA GLU A 23 10.31 14.41 -5.51
C GLU A 23 9.63 13.14 -4.93
N GLU A 24 8.75 13.29 -3.94
CA GLU A 24 8.06 12.17 -3.29
C GLU A 24 6.61 12.06 -3.76
N PHE A 25 6.17 10.87 -4.14
CA PHE A 25 4.80 10.61 -4.54
C PHE A 25 4.23 9.38 -3.82
N LEU A 26 2.92 9.37 -3.61
CA LEU A 26 2.25 8.28 -2.93
C LEU A 26 1.70 7.27 -3.95
N VAL A 27 2.08 6.01 -3.80
CA VAL A 27 1.56 4.90 -4.61
C VAL A 27 0.69 3.98 -3.77
N ILE A 28 -0.50 3.67 -4.28
CA ILE A 28 -1.44 2.76 -3.64
C ILE A 28 -1.88 1.70 -4.65
N ALA A 29 -1.61 0.42 -4.36
CA ALA A 29 -2.17 -0.71 -5.11
C ALA A 29 -3.29 -1.36 -4.31
N ILE A 30 -4.38 -1.73 -4.98
CA ILE A 30 -5.57 -2.35 -4.38
C ILE A 30 -6.00 -3.51 -5.26
N ALA A 31 -6.20 -4.67 -4.65
CA ALA A 31 -6.72 -5.84 -5.32
C ALA A 31 -7.65 -6.65 -4.42
N ASN A 32 -8.60 -7.36 -5.01
CA ASN A 32 -9.31 -8.39 -4.30
C ASN A 32 -8.35 -9.54 -3.96
N ALA A 33 -8.35 -10.02 -2.72
CA ALA A 33 -7.45 -11.08 -2.27
C ALA A 33 -7.65 -12.38 -3.05
N LYS A 34 -8.79 -12.62 -3.70
CA LYS A 34 -8.98 -13.80 -4.57
C LYS A 34 -8.14 -13.76 -5.86
N GLN A 35 -7.57 -12.60 -6.20
CA GLN A 35 -6.73 -12.44 -7.39
C GLN A 35 -5.31 -12.95 -7.17
N PHE A 36 -4.86 -13.02 -5.91
CA PHE A 36 -3.50 -13.40 -5.54
C PHE A 36 -3.56 -14.51 -4.49
N PRO A 37 -2.72 -15.56 -4.59
CA PRO A 37 -2.75 -16.65 -3.63
C PRO A 37 -2.35 -16.21 -2.21
N ASP A 38 -1.52 -15.18 -2.09
CA ASP A 38 -1.00 -14.65 -0.83
C ASP A 38 -0.43 -13.23 -1.01
N TRP A 39 0.06 -12.67 0.10
CA TRP A 39 0.74 -11.38 0.17
C TRP A 39 2.00 -11.29 -0.70
N GLY A 40 2.77 -12.38 -0.82
CA GLY A 40 4.00 -12.41 -1.60
C GLY A 40 3.72 -12.28 -3.09
N ALA A 41 2.70 -12.98 -3.58
CA ALA A 41 2.24 -12.85 -4.95
C ALA A 41 1.66 -11.47 -5.26
N PHE A 42 0.90 -10.87 -4.34
CA PHE A 42 0.43 -9.50 -4.49
C PHE A 42 1.59 -8.49 -4.51
N PHE A 43 2.53 -8.58 -3.56
CA PHE A 43 3.73 -7.74 -3.52
C PHE A 43 4.53 -7.86 -4.82
N GLN A 44 4.81 -9.07 -5.29
CA GLN A 44 5.53 -9.30 -6.52
C GLN A 44 4.81 -8.69 -7.74
N ALA A 45 3.49 -8.82 -7.84
CA ALA A 45 2.71 -8.21 -8.90
C ALA A 45 2.75 -6.67 -8.87
N THR A 46 2.84 -6.07 -7.68
CA THR A 46 3.01 -4.61 -7.56
C THR A 46 4.40 -4.16 -8.04
N ILE A 47 5.46 -4.94 -7.81
CA ILE A 47 6.79 -4.67 -8.39
C ILE A 47 6.76 -4.80 -9.92
N GLU A 48 6.16 -5.87 -10.45
CA GLU A 48 6.06 -6.13 -11.89
C GLU A 48 5.23 -5.09 -12.65
N SER A 49 4.38 -4.34 -11.94
CA SER A 49 3.63 -3.22 -12.53
C SER A 49 4.50 -2.02 -12.92
N GLY A 50 5.71 -1.92 -12.35
CA GLY A 50 6.62 -0.78 -12.52
C GLY A 50 6.20 0.49 -11.77
N ALA A 51 5.13 0.45 -10.97
CA ALA A 51 4.66 1.59 -10.19
C ALA A 51 5.35 1.73 -8.82
N PHE A 52 5.98 0.67 -8.34
CA PHE A 52 6.71 0.63 -7.06
C PHE A 52 8.18 0.36 -7.32
N GLU A 53 9.06 0.91 -6.48
CA GLU A 53 10.48 0.61 -6.57
C GLU A 53 10.75 -0.88 -6.29
N PRO A 54 11.67 -1.52 -7.04
CA PRO A 54 12.13 -2.86 -6.74
C PRO A 54 12.74 -2.96 -5.34
N ARG A 55 12.21 -3.86 -4.51
CA ARG A 55 12.70 -4.12 -3.14
C ARG A 55 12.83 -5.63 -2.89
N GLU A 56 13.66 -6.00 -1.93
CA GLU A 56 13.75 -7.40 -1.49
C GLU A 56 12.40 -7.87 -0.93
N SER A 57 12.08 -9.14 -1.18
CA SER A 57 10.84 -9.73 -0.65
C SER A 57 10.88 -9.73 0.88
N PRO A 58 9.89 -9.14 1.56
CA PRO A 58 9.83 -9.14 3.02
C PRO A 58 9.38 -10.49 3.60
N PHE A 59 9.05 -11.47 2.75
CA PHE A 59 8.46 -12.72 3.18
C PHE A 59 9.53 -13.77 3.53
N PRO A 60 9.39 -14.49 4.66
CA PRO A 60 8.24 -14.49 5.57
C PRO A 60 8.31 -13.41 6.66
N ALA A 61 7.46 -12.39 6.59
CA ALA A 61 7.23 -11.43 7.67
C ALA A 61 5.99 -11.83 8.49
N GLN A 62 6.01 -11.54 9.80
CA GLN A 62 4.85 -11.75 10.66
C GLN A 62 3.93 -10.53 10.62
N PRO A 63 2.62 -10.71 10.37
CA PRO A 63 1.69 -9.60 10.37
C PRO A 63 1.43 -9.07 11.80
N ILE A 64 1.15 -7.77 11.88
CA ILE A 64 0.67 -7.07 13.06
C ILE A 64 -0.78 -6.61 12.84
N ALA A 65 -1.45 -6.14 13.89
CA ALA A 65 -2.70 -5.40 13.70
C ALA A 65 -2.38 -4.01 13.10
N PHE A 66 -3.19 -3.56 12.15
CA PHE A 66 -2.96 -2.29 11.45
C PHE A 66 -2.83 -1.10 12.40
N GLN A 67 -3.62 -1.07 13.48
CA GLN A 67 -3.53 -0.01 14.50
C GLN A 67 -2.19 0.06 15.25
N ASP A 68 -1.40 -1.03 15.24
CA ASP A 68 -0.10 -1.10 15.91
C ASP A 68 1.04 -0.57 15.00
N PHE A 69 0.74 -0.26 13.74
CA PHE A 69 1.67 0.45 12.87
C PHE A 69 1.77 1.92 13.29
N GLU A 70 3.00 2.41 13.46
CA GLU A 70 3.27 3.77 13.97
C GLU A 70 2.54 4.88 13.18
N TYR A 71 2.39 4.71 11.87
CA TYR A 71 1.74 5.69 10.99
C TYR A 71 0.33 5.28 10.55
N ALA A 72 -0.33 4.37 11.27
CA ALA A 72 -1.65 3.84 10.92
C ALA A 72 -2.70 4.92 10.66
N ASP A 73 -2.71 5.99 11.47
CA ASP A 73 -3.67 7.09 11.31
C ASP A 73 -3.41 7.89 10.02
N ALA A 74 -2.14 8.17 9.69
CA ALA A 74 -1.77 8.85 8.45
C ALA A 74 -2.15 8.00 7.22
N VAL A 75 -1.81 6.71 7.23
CA VAL A 75 -2.19 5.78 6.17
C VAL A 75 -3.70 5.70 6.01
N ARG A 76 -4.45 5.62 7.13
CA ARG A 76 -5.92 5.59 7.10
C ARG A 76 -6.50 6.84 6.44
N ILE A 77 -5.99 8.02 6.77
CA ILE A 77 -6.44 9.30 6.19
C ILE A 77 -6.25 9.29 4.67
N TYR A 78 -5.07 8.87 4.19
CA TYR A 78 -4.78 8.88 2.76
C TYR A 78 -5.55 7.80 1.98
N LEU A 79 -5.66 6.59 2.53
CA LEU A 79 -6.49 5.54 1.94
C LEU A 79 -7.97 5.97 1.88
N GLN A 80 -8.49 6.62 2.91
CA GLN A 80 -9.86 7.14 2.90
C GLN A 80 -10.03 8.19 1.80
N ARG A 81 -9.10 9.15 1.74
CA ARG A 81 -9.18 10.31 0.82
C ARG A 81 -9.05 9.91 -0.64
N TYR A 82 -8.12 9.02 -0.98
CA TYR A 82 -7.74 8.77 -2.37
C TYR A 82 -8.16 7.40 -2.90
N ALA A 83 -8.25 6.40 -2.02
CA ALA A 83 -8.68 5.05 -2.39
C ALA A 83 -10.16 4.76 -2.03
N GLY A 84 -10.76 5.57 -1.15
CA GLY A 84 -12.10 5.30 -0.61
C GLY A 84 -12.14 4.07 0.30
N VAL A 85 -11.00 3.67 0.86
CA VAL A 85 -10.85 2.49 1.72
C VAL A 85 -10.43 2.93 3.12
N VAL A 86 -11.05 2.33 4.14
CA VAL A 86 -10.74 2.60 5.55
C VAL A 86 -10.46 1.27 6.24
N PRO A 87 -9.19 0.86 6.39
CA PRO A 87 -8.86 -0.35 7.13
C PRO A 87 -9.29 -0.24 8.59
N GLU A 88 -9.88 -1.31 9.11
CA GLU A 88 -10.19 -1.42 10.54
C GLU A 88 -8.89 -1.54 11.34
N GLY A 89 -8.90 -1.15 12.61
CA GLY A 89 -7.70 -1.24 13.46
C GLY A 89 -7.17 -2.68 13.58
N THR A 90 -8.06 -3.66 13.51
CA THR A 90 -7.76 -5.10 13.56
C THR A 90 -7.35 -5.70 12.21
N ALA A 91 -7.30 -4.91 11.13
CA ALA A 91 -6.83 -5.38 9.83
C ALA A 91 -5.42 -5.98 9.96
N SER A 92 -5.13 -7.02 9.19
CA SER A 92 -3.79 -7.62 9.18
C SER A 92 -2.85 -6.76 8.35
N ALA A 93 -1.65 -6.46 8.85
CA ALA A 93 -0.71 -5.61 8.14
C ALA A 93 0.75 -6.07 8.28
N ILE A 94 1.56 -5.80 7.26
CA ILE A 94 3.00 -6.05 7.25
C ILE A 94 3.70 -4.72 6.94
N PRO A 95 4.28 -4.04 7.94
CA PRO A 95 5.12 -2.88 7.72
C PRO A 95 6.40 -3.28 6.97
N LEU A 96 6.73 -2.54 5.92
CA LEU A 96 7.92 -2.75 5.11
C LEU A 96 8.97 -1.66 5.31
N ALA A 97 8.50 -0.43 5.58
CA ALA A 97 9.34 0.69 5.97
C ALA A 97 8.57 1.62 6.93
N CYS A 98 9.25 2.09 7.97
CA CYS A 98 8.66 2.84 9.09
C CYS A 98 9.38 4.18 9.34
N GLU A 99 10.05 4.74 8.34
CA GLU A 99 10.64 6.06 8.47
C GLU A 99 9.63 7.12 8.02
N TRP A 100 9.69 8.32 8.59
CA TRP A 100 8.69 9.36 8.36
C TRP A 100 8.55 9.77 6.88
N TYR A 101 9.63 9.63 6.10
CA TYR A 101 9.72 9.90 4.65
C TYR A 101 9.65 8.64 3.77
N GLU A 102 9.71 7.45 4.37
CA GLU A 102 9.67 6.17 3.65
C GLU A 102 8.67 5.23 4.35
N GLN A 103 7.39 5.60 4.33
CA GLN A 103 6.36 4.77 4.92
C GLN A 103 5.88 3.77 3.87
N GLU A 104 6.01 2.48 4.17
CA GLU A 104 5.51 1.41 3.32
C GLU A 104 4.83 0.33 4.16
N ILE A 105 3.62 -0.06 3.75
CA ILE A 105 2.84 -1.09 4.43
C ILE A 105 1.99 -1.89 3.45
N LEU A 106 1.92 -3.20 3.70
CA LEU A 106 0.94 -4.07 3.10
C LEU A 106 -0.22 -4.26 4.10
N ILE A 107 -1.48 -4.14 3.64
CA ILE A 107 -2.69 -4.33 4.46
C ILE A 107 -3.62 -5.36 3.79
N GLU A 108 -4.19 -6.27 4.59
CA GLU A 108 -5.25 -7.20 4.19
C GLU A 108 -6.46 -6.96 5.08
N GLU A 109 -7.55 -6.52 4.45
CA GLU A 109 -8.82 -6.26 5.13
C GLU A 109 -9.96 -6.82 4.30
N ARG A 110 -10.77 -7.70 4.90
CA ARG A 110 -12.01 -8.26 4.30
C ARG A 110 -11.82 -8.80 2.89
N GLY A 111 -10.70 -9.48 2.64
CA GLY A 111 -10.39 -10.05 1.33
C GLY A 111 -10.01 -9.00 0.28
N THR A 112 -9.42 -7.90 0.70
CA THR A 112 -8.77 -6.89 -0.14
C THR A 112 -7.32 -6.74 0.31
N PHE A 113 -6.39 -6.87 -0.64
CA PHE A 113 -4.99 -6.51 -0.43
C PHE A 113 -4.76 -5.06 -0.84
N ILE A 114 -3.94 -4.37 -0.05
CA ILE A 114 -3.55 -2.99 -0.25
C ILE A 114 -2.03 -2.91 -0.06
N ARG A 115 -1.31 -2.26 -0.99
CA ARG A 115 0.06 -1.80 -0.76
C ARG A 115 0.01 -0.28 -0.77
N TYR A 116 0.58 0.33 0.26
CA TYR A 116 0.73 1.77 0.41
C TYR A 116 2.22 2.05 0.53
N ALA A 117 2.76 2.92 -0.32
CA ALA A 117 4.18 3.29 -0.30
C ALA A 117 4.37 4.75 -0.70
N TRP A 118 5.18 5.49 0.06
CA TRP A 118 5.83 6.68 -0.47
C TRP A 118 7.04 6.26 -1.30
N GLU A 119 7.10 6.75 -2.53
CA GLU A 119 8.16 6.48 -3.51
C GLU A 119 8.83 7.81 -3.90
N THR A 120 10.07 7.74 -4.38
CA THR A 120 10.80 8.91 -4.88
C THR A 120 11.03 8.82 -6.38
N THR A 121 11.03 9.95 -7.08
CA THR A 121 11.54 10.01 -8.44
C THR A 121 13.07 10.07 -8.38
N ALA A 122 13.73 8.92 -8.47
CA ALA A 122 15.19 8.84 -8.58
C ALA A 122 15.76 9.59 -9.80
#